data_AF-A0A661MV37-F1
#
_entry.id   AF-A0A661MV37-F1
#
_cell.length_a   1.000
_cell.length_b   1.000
_cell.length_c   1.000
_cell.angle_alpha   90.00
_cell.angle_beta   90.00
_cell.angle_gamma   90.00
#
_symmetry.space_group_name_H-M   'P 1'
#
loop_
_entity.id
_entity.type
_entity.pdbx_description
1 polymer ?
#
loop_
_entity_poly.entity_id
_entity_poly.type
_entity_poly.pdbx_seq_one_letter_code
_entity_poly.pdbx_strand_id
1 'polypeptide(L)'
;MTSTLQRAFNSPITTGVGVMAAAASVLRWVGDGDFSAWMMAPEAMGGEPWRLLTSCLLHGDPVHLLFNLYWLWILGTRVEETVGSTRVALGYVAVGAGSSAAEWALSSGGIGLSGIGYGLFGFLWVASRRDPRFSDAMPTQTAKL
;
A
#
# COMPACT_ATOMS: atom_id res chain seq x y z
N MET A 1 -7.97 24.95 -1.96
CA MET A 1 -8.00 23.52 -2.32
C MET A 1 -6.74 23.24 -3.13
N THR A 2 -5.83 22.41 -2.63
CA THR A 2 -4.64 21.97 -3.37
C THR A 2 -5.10 21.18 -4.59
N SER A 3 -4.59 21.46 -5.78
CA SER A 3 -4.98 20.71 -6.98
C SER A 3 -4.52 19.24 -6.85
N THR A 4 -5.24 18.31 -7.48
CA THR A 4 -4.87 16.88 -7.48
C THR A 4 -3.42 16.68 -7.93
N LEU A 5 -2.98 17.44 -8.93
CA LEU A 5 -1.60 17.43 -9.42
C LEU A 5 -0.60 17.86 -8.36
N GLN A 6 -0.88 18.94 -7.63
CA GLN A 6 0.01 19.40 -6.56
C GLN A 6 0.06 18.39 -5.40
N ARG A 7 -1.06 17.75 -5.07
CA ARG A 7 -1.10 16.67 -4.07
C ARG A 7 -0.23 15.48 -4.49
N ALA A 8 -0.23 15.13 -5.78
CA ALA A 8 0.63 14.08 -6.33
C ALA A 8 2.11 14.42 -6.14
N PHE A 9 2.52 15.66 -6.45
CA PHE A 9 3.89 16.11 -6.27
C PHE A 9 4.32 16.20 -4.79
N ASN A 10 3.39 16.52 -3.89
CA ASN A 10 3.64 16.55 -2.46
C ASN A 10 3.72 15.14 -1.82
N SER A 11 3.19 14.13 -2.51
CA SER A 11 3.16 12.73 -2.05
C SER A 11 3.85 11.80 -3.06
N PRO A 12 5.16 11.98 -3.34
CA PRO A 12 5.84 11.27 -4.39
C PRO A 12 5.91 9.74 -4.15
N ILE A 13 6.01 9.28 -2.90
CA ILE A 13 6.09 7.84 -2.60
C ILE A 13 4.75 7.18 -2.82
N THR A 14 3.67 7.76 -2.30
CA THR A 14 2.31 7.25 -2.48
C THR A 14 1.92 7.22 -3.95
N THR A 15 2.21 8.32 -4.66
CA THR A 15 1.96 8.41 -6.10
C THR A 15 2.79 7.37 -6.86
N GLY A 16 4.09 7.28 -6.58
CA GLY A 16 4.99 6.33 -7.24
C GLY A 16 4.56 4.88 -7.04
N VAL A 17 4.20 4.49 -5.82
CA VAL A 17 3.69 3.14 -5.51
C VAL A 17 2.39 2.85 -6.24
N GLY A 18 1.45 3.80 -6.26
CA GLY A 18 0.21 3.63 -7.01
C GLY A 18 0.45 3.46 -8.51
N VAL A 19 1.34 4.26 -9.10
CA VAL A 19 1.73 4.15 -10.52
C VAL A 19 2.43 2.82 -10.80
N MET A 20 3.36 2.38 -9.94
CA MET A 20 4.03 1.09 -10.09
C MET A 20 3.05 -0.07 -10.03
N ALA A 21 2.10 -0.04 -9.09
CA ALA A 21 1.08 -1.09 -8.97
C ALA A 21 0.15 -1.13 -10.19
N ALA A 22 -0.28 0.04 -10.68
CA ALA A 22 -1.08 0.13 -11.90
C ALA A 22 -0.31 -0.39 -13.12
N ALA A 23 0.94 0.06 -13.31
CA ALA A 23 1.78 -0.36 -14.42
C ALA A 23 2.06 -1.86 -14.39
N ALA A 24 2.47 -2.42 -13.25
CA ALA A 24 2.74 -3.85 -13.11
C ALA A 24 1.50 -4.70 -13.38
N SER A 25 0.34 -4.29 -12.85
CA SER A 25 -0.91 -5.01 -13.06
C SER A 25 -1.37 -4.96 -14.51
N VAL A 26 -1.33 -3.78 -15.15
CA VAL A 26 -1.69 -3.63 -16.56
C VAL A 26 -0.75 -4.43 -17.45
N LEU A 27 0.57 -4.33 -17.25
CA LEU A 27 1.56 -5.09 -18.01
C LEU A 27 1.34 -6.60 -17.89
N ARG A 28 0.95 -7.09 -16.71
CA ARG A 28 0.59 -8.50 -16.50
C ARG A 28 -0.68 -8.91 -17.23
N TRP A 29 -1.67 -8.03 -17.33
CA TRP A 29 -2.95 -8.34 -17.98
C TRP A 29 -2.88 -8.29 -19.50
N VAL A 30 -2.08 -7.38 -20.06
CA VAL A 30 -2.05 -7.10 -21.50
C VAL A 30 -0.79 -7.62 -22.21
N GLY A 31 0.25 -7.96 -21.48
CA GLY A 31 1.52 -8.44 -22.02
C GLY A 31 1.72 -9.93 -21.81
N ASP A 32 2.61 -10.52 -22.61
CA ASP A 32 3.07 -11.92 -22.47
C ASP A 32 4.19 -12.08 -21.41
N GLY A 33 4.37 -11.08 -20.54
CA GLY A 33 5.43 -11.08 -19.53
C GLY A 33 5.16 -12.09 -18.42
N ASP A 34 6.18 -12.87 -18.05
CA ASP A 34 6.09 -13.76 -16.89
C ASP A 34 6.30 -12.98 -15.58
N PHE A 35 5.21 -12.80 -14.83
CA PHE A 35 5.21 -12.19 -13.50
C PHE A 35 5.25 -13.21 -12.36
N SER A 36 5.49 -14.50 -12.65
CA SER A 36 5.59 -15.56 -11.64
C SER A 36 6.63 -15.21 -10.57
N ALA A 37 7.75 -14.60 -10.96
CA ALA A 37 8.83 -14.14 -10.06
C ALA A 37 8.44 -13.01 -9.09
N TRP A 38 7.28 -12.39 -9.30
CA TRP A 38 6.75 -11.29 -8.50
C TRP A 38 5.64 -11.73 -7.54
N MET A 39 5.10 -12.93 -7.73
CA MET A 39 4.05 -13.47 -6.87
C MET A 39 4.63 -14.09 -5.60
N MET A 40 3.83 -14.19 -4.55
CA MET A 40 4.23 -14.94 -3.36
C MET A 40 4.43 -16.41 -3.68
N ALA A 41 5.53 -16.96 -3.19
CA ALA A 41 5.94 -18.34 -3.39
C ALA A 41 6.89 -18.76 -2.23
N PRO A 42 7.12 -20.06 -2.00
CA PRO A 42 7.98 -20.52 -0.90
C PRO A 42 9.39 -19.91 -0.91
N GLU A 43 9.91 -19.58 -2.09
CA GLU A 43 11.22 -18.95 -2.31
C GLU A 43 11.34 -17.58 -1.63
N ALA A 44 10.22 -16.92 -1.34
CA ALA A 44 10.17 -15.65 -0.62
C ALA A 44 10.77 -15.74 0.80
N MET A 45 10.77 -16.94 1.41
CA MET A 45 11.33 -17.18 2.75
C MET A 45 12.82 -17.56 2.72
N GLY A 46 13.48 -17.43 1.57
CA GLY A 46 14.89 -17.78 1.40
C GLY A 46 15.54 -17.00 0.27
N GLY A 47 15.56 -17.60 -0.92
CA GLY A 47 16.33 -17.12 -2.06
C GLY A 47 15.78 -15.87 -2.75
N GLU A 48 14.49 -15.57 -2.59
CA GLU A 48 13.79 -14.55 -3.38
C GLU A 48 12.96 -13.58 -2.52
N PRO A 49 13.58 -12.90 -1.52
CA PRO A 49 12.85 -12.10 -0.54
C PRO A 49 12.14 -10.87 -1.12
N TRP A 50 12.51 -10.44 -2.34
CA TRP A 50 11.83 -9.35 -3.04
C TRP A 50 10.34 -9.64 -3.28
N ARG A 51 9.95 -10.93 -3.36
CA ARG A 51 8.55 -11.37 -3.52
C ARG A 51 7.62 -10.82 -2.44
N LEU A 52 8.14 -10.57 -1.24
CA LEU A 52 7.40 -9.95 -0.14
C LEU A 52 6.87 -8.56 -0.48
N LEU A 53 7.56 -7.83 -1.37
CA LEU A 53 7.20 -6.48 -1.78
C LEU A 53 6.64 -6.42 -3.20
N THR A 54 7.18 -7.22 -4.13
CA THR A 54 6.71 -7.22 -5.52
C THR A 54 5.30 -7.77 -5.65
N SER A 55 4.90 -8.72 -4.79
CA SER A 55 3.53 -9.25 -4.75
C SER A 55 2.50 -8.17 -4.40
N CYS A 56 2.88 -7.17 -3.59
CA CYS A 56 2.02 -6.04 -3.25
C CYS A 56 1.65 -5.18 -4.47
N LEU A 57 2.46 -5.19 -5.54
CA LEU A 57 2.22 -4.37 -6.74
C LEU A 57 1.26 -5.02 -7.73
N LEU A 58 1.05 -6.34 -7.63
CA LEU A 58 0.20 -7.09 -8.55
C LEU A 58 -1.25 -7.12 -8.07
N HIS A 59 -2.20 -7.03 -9.00
CA HIS A 59 -3.62 -7.18 -8.70
C HIS A 59 -4.27 -8.23 -9.60
N GLY A 60 -5.29 -8.90 -9.07
CA GLY A 60 -6.00 -9.99 -9.76
C GLY A 60 -6.89 -9.48 -10.88
N ASP A 61 -7.53 -8.34 -10.66
CA ASP A 61 -8.50 -7.75 -11.57
C ASP A 61 -8.56 -6.21 -11.42
N PRO A 62 -9.20 -5.49 -12.36
CA PRO A 62 -9.30 -4.04 -12.32
C PRO A 62 -10.04 -3.48 -11.10
N VAL A 63 -11.07 -4.14 -10.58
CA VAL A 63 -11.84 -3.65 -9.44
C VAL A 63 -10.98 -3.71 -8.18
N HIS A 64 -10.27 -4.82 -7.97
CA HIS A 64 -9.31 -4.97 -6.88
C HIS A 64 -8.20 -3.91 -6.94
N LEU A 65 -7.67 -3.60 -8.13
CA LEU A 65 -6.69 -2.54 -8.31
C LEU A 65 -7.27 -1.15 -7.96
N LEU A 66 -8.42 -0.79 -8.55
CA LEU A 66 -9.02 0.53 -8.36
C LEU A 66 -9.36 0.80 -6.88
N PHE A 67 -9.89 -0.21 -6.18
CA PHE A 67 -10.19 -0.10 -4.76
C PHE A 67 -8.94 0.19 -3.92
N ASN A 68 -7.85 -0.53 -4.19
CA ASN A 68 -6.58 -0.32 -3.48
C ASN A 68 -5.94 1.03 -3.82
N LEU A 69 -5.94 1.44 -5.08
CA LEU A 69 -5.43 2.74 -5.49
C LEU A 69 -6.21 3.89 -4.86
N TYR A 70 -7.53 3.76 -4.74
CA TYR A 70 -8.39 4.73 -4.06
C TYR A 70 -7.98 4.90 -2.59
N TRP A 71 -7.85 3.79 -1.85
CA TRP A 71 -7.47 3.86 -0.43
C TRP A 71 -6.02 4.27 -0.21
N LEU A 72 -5.10 3.78 -1.03
CA LEU A 72 -3.71 4.23 -1.03
C LEU A 72 -3.63 5.74 -1.26
N TRP A 73 -4.37 6.26 -2.24
CA TRP A 73 -4.38 7.70 -2.52
C TRP A 73 -4.93 8.50 -1.34
N ILE A 74 -6.07 8.12 -0.78
CA ILE A 74 -6.70 8.88 0.31
C ILE A 74 -5.86 8.86 1.58
N LEU A 75 -5.46 7.67 2.04
CA LEU A 75 -4.78 7.48 3.31
C LEU A 75 -3.28 7.79 3.18
N GLY A 76 -2.65 7.28 2.12
CA GLY A 76 -1.21 7.38 1.90
C GLY A 76 -0.74 8.81 1.74
N THR A 77 -1.39 9.61 0.89
CA THR A 77 -1.02 11.02 0.70
C THR A 77 -1.22 11.82 1.98
N ARG A 78 -2.29 11.55 2.75
CA ARG A 78 -2.56 12.21 4.03
C ARG A 78 -1.46 11.94 5.05
N VAL A 79 -0.95 10.70 5.11
CA VAL A 79 0.17 10.33 5.97
C VAL A 79 1.47 10.92 5.43
N GLU A 80 1.73 10.83 4.14
CA GLU A 80 2.99 11.30 3.53
C GLU A 80 3.20 12.80 3.69
N GLU A 81 2.17 13.60 3.43
CA GLU A 81 2.22 15.05 3.57
C GLU A 81 2.47 15.50 5.03
N THR A 82 2.16 14.64 6.01
CA THR A 82 2.27 14.98 7.44
C THR A 82 3.51 14.40 8.10
N VAL A 83 3.89 13.18 7.72
CA VAL A 83 4.98 12.41 8.34
C VAL A 83 6.28 12.54 7.53
N GLY A 84 6.16 12.83 6.23
CA GLY A 84 7.26 12.93 5.27
C GLY A 84 7.53 11.63 4.51
N SER A 85 7.95 11.78 3.25
CA SER A 85 8.17 10.70 2.29
C SER A 85 9.08 9.58 2.78
N THR A 86 10.21 9.87 3.43
CA THR A 86 11.15 8.84 3.91
C THR A 86 10.50 7.87 4.89
N ARG A 87 9.70 8.40 5.83
CA ARG A 87 9.04 7.58 6.85
C ARG A 87 7.90 6.76 6.26
N VAL A 88 7.15 7.32 5.30
CA VAL A 88 6.12 6.57 4.57
C VAL A 88 6.72 5.45 3.73
N ALA A 89 7.84 5.71 3.04
CA ALA A 89 8.54 4.67 2.28
C ALA A 89 8.97 3.50 3.17
N LEU A 90 9.59 3.79 4.32
CA LEU A 90 9.95 2.76 5.30
C LEU A 90 8.72 2.03 5.85
N GLY A 91 7.64 2.77 6.11
CA GLY A 91 6.37 2.20 6.55
C GLY A 91 5.77 1.23 5.53
N TYR A 92 5.74 1.60 4.24
CA TYR A 92 5.25 0.73 3.18
C TYR A 92 6.09 -0.52 3.00
N VAL A 93 7.42 -0.41 3.10
CA VAL A 93 8.30 -1.58 3.06
C VAL A 93 8.04 -2.50 4.24
N ALA A 94 7.98 -1.97 5.46
CA ALA A 94 7.78 -2.76 6.67
C ALA A 94 6.40 -3.43 6.69
N VAL A 95 5.34 -2.67 6.42
CA VAL A 95 3.96 -3.18 6.39
C VAL A 95 3.74 -4.11 5.21
N GLY A 96 4.24 -3.77 4.02
CA GLY A 96 4.16 -4.62 2.83
C GLY A 96 4.80 -5.99 3.08
N ALA A 97 6.07 -6.00 3.49
CA ALA A 97 6.76 -7.26 3.77
C ALA A 97 6.13 -8.05 4.92
N GLY A 98 5.76 -7.37 6.01
CA GLY A 98 5.15 -8.00 7.18
C GLY A 98 3.78 -8.61 6.87
N SER A 99 2.92 -7.89 6.13
CA SER A 99 1.60 -8.38 5.74
C SER A 99 1.68 -9.54 4.75
N SER A 100 2.54 -9.46 3.73
CA SER A 100 2.76 -10.55 2.77
C SER A 100 3.30 -11.82 3.45
N ALA A 101 4.24 -11.66 4.39
CA ALA A 101 4.77 -12.79 5.17
C ALA A 101 3.69 -13.40 6.08
N ALA A 102 2.88 -12.57 6.74
CA ALA A 102 1.79 -13.03 7.60
C ALA A 102 0.70 -13.75 6.79
N GLU A 103 0.30 -13.21 5.64
CA GLU A 103 -0.67 -13.84 4.75
C GLU A 103 -0.16 -15.19 4.22
N TRP A 104 1.11 -15.27 3.84
CA TRP A 104 1.75 -16.53 3.44
C TRP A 104 1.75 -17.57 4.58
N ALA A 105 2.06 -17.16 5.81
CA ALA A 105 2.07 -18.07 6.96
C ALA A 105 0.67 -18.61 7.32
N LEU A 106 -0.39 -17.86 6.98
CA LEU A 106 -1.77 -18.19 7.35
C LEU A 106 -2.60 -18.76 6.20
N SER A 107 -2.12 -18.67 4.96
CA SER A 107 -2.86 -19.06 3.75
C SER A 107 -1.90 -19.52 2.64
N SER A 108 -2.19 -19.20 1.38
CA SER A 108 -1.35 -19.47 0.21
C SER A 108 -0.61 -18.22 -0.31
N GLY A 109 -0.61 -17.13 0.46
CA GLY A 109 -0.13 -15.83 0.02
C GLY A 109 -1.13 -15.08 -0.86
N GLY A 110 -0.96 -13.77 -0.92
CA GLY A 110 -1.83 -12.85 -1.66
C GLY A 110 -1.06 -11.97 -2.63
N ILE A 111 -1.83 -11.13 -3.33
CA ILE A 111 -1.33 -10.06 -4.18
C ILE A 111 -2.09 -8.77 -3.86
N GLY A 112 -1.41 -7.63 -4.02
CA GLY A 112 -2.03 -6.32 -3.98
C GLY A 112 -1.67 -5.47 -2.77
N LEU A 113 -2.08 -4.21 -2.82
CA LEU A 113 -1.69 -3.19 -1.83
C LEU A 113 -2.52 -3.23 -0.53
N SER A 114 -3.41 -4.21 -0.36
CA SER A 114 -4.39 -4.22 0.73
C SER A 114 -3.74 -4.26 2.11
N GLY A 115 -2.65 -5.01 2.28
CA GLY A 115 -1.86 -5.02 3.52
C GLY A 115 -1.32 -3.64 3.89
N ILE A 116 -0.78 -2.90 2.90
CA ILE A 116 -0.35 -1.51 3.07
C ILE A 116 -1.54 -0.59 3.40
N GLY A 117 -2.66 -0.77 2.71
CA GLY A 117 -3.90 -0.03 2.97
C GLY A 117 -4.43 -0.21 4.40
N TYR A 118 -4.48 -1.45 4.89
CA TYR A 118 -4.87 -1.75 6.27
C TYR A 118 -3.87 -1.23 7.29
N GLY A 119 -2.56 -1.29 7.00
CA GLY A 119 -1.54 -0.70 7.86
C GLY A 119 -1.66 0.83 7.95
N LEU A 120 -1.93 1.51 6.84
CA LEU A 120 -2.24 2.95 6.82
C LEU A 120 -3.48 3.29 7.64
N PHE A 121 -4.56 2.50 7.46
CA PHE A 121 -5.77 2.67 8.23
C PHE A 121 -5.52 2.50 9.74
N GLY A 122 -4.84 1.42 10.14
CA GLY A 122 -4.48 1.15 11.53
C GLY A 122 -3.58 2.25 12.12
N PHE A 123 -2.62 2.76 11.35
CA PHE A 123 -1.79 3.89 11.74
C PHE A 123 -2.65 5.13 12.01
N LEU A 124 -3.52 5.52 11.07
CA LEU A 124 -4.38 6.71 11.21
C LEU A 124 -5.40 6.56 12.34
N TRP A 125 -5.93 5.36 12.56
CA TRP A 125 -6.78 5.05 13.70
C TRP A 125 -6.10 5.36 15.03
N VAL A 126 -4.85 4.94 15.19
CA VAL A 126 -4.07 5.21 16.40
C VAL A 126 -3.61 6.67 16.47
N ALA A 127 -3.10 7.21 15.36
CA ALA A 127 -2.53 8.54 15.29
C ALA A 127 -3.59 9.64 15.52
N SER A 128 -4.81 9.47 15.01
CA SER A 128 -5.91 10.43 15.23
C SER A 128 -6.26 10.65 16.71
N ARG A 129 -5.95 9.67 17.58
CA ARG A 129 -6.16 9.77 19.04
C ARG A 129 -4.96 10.31 19.80
N ARG A 130 -3.77 10.31 19.20
CA ARG A 130 -2.49 10.59 19.91
C ARG A 130 -1.72 11.78 19.36
N ASP A 131 -2.04 12.20 18.15
CA ASP A 131 -1.33 13.26 17.44
C ASP A 131 -2.34 14.25 16.85
N PRO A 132 -2.35 15.51 17.32
CA PRO A 132 -3.26 16.55 16.82
C PRO A 132 -3.21 16.72 15.30
N ARG A 133 -2.07 16.42 14.67
CA ARG A 133 -1.89 16.49 13.21
C ARG A 133 -2.76 15.51 12.43
N PHE A 134 -3.40 14.53 13.09
CA PHE A 134 -4.29 13.54 12.48
C PHE A 134 -5.71 13.54 13.08
N SER A 135 -6.04 14.54 13.90
CA SER A 135 -7.33 14.58 14.62
C SER A 135 -8.55 14.63 13.69
N ASP A 136 -8.38 15.11 12.46
CA ASP A 136 -9.38 15.18 11.39
C ASP A 136 -9.38 13.95 10.46
N ALA A 137 -8.37 13.08 10.57
CA ALA A 137 -8.22 11.94 9.66
C ALA A 137 -9.29 10.86 9.90
N MET A 138 -9.89 10.81 11.09
CA MET A 138 -10.98 9.89 11.44
C MET A 138 -12.08 10.64 12.19
N PRO A 139 -13.36 10.52 11.79
CA PRO A 139 -14.46 11.09 12.54
C PRO A 139 -14.44 10.63 14.00
N THR A 140 -14.64 11.54 14.93
CA THR A 140 -14.62 11.26 16.38
C THR A 140 -15.64 10.23 16.83
N GLN A 141 -16.68 9.96 16.04
CA GLN A 141 -17.66 8.90 16.28
C GLN A 141 -17.07 7.51 16.04
N THR A 142 -16.26 7.34 15.00
CA THR A 142 -15.56 6.06 14.72
C THR A 142 -14.46 5.80 15.75
N ALA A 143 -13.88 6.86 16.32
CA ALA A 143 -12.77 6.76 17.27
C ALA A 143 -13.16 6.48 18.74
N LYS A 144 -14.46 6.44 19.07
CA LYS A 144 -14.97 6.27 20.44
C LYS A 144 -15.56 4.89 20.76
N LEU A 145 -15.52 3.98 19.79
CA LEU A 145 -15.74 2.54 20.03
C LEU A 145 -14.49 1.93 20.66
#